data_AF-A0A2V9PVN4-F1
#
_entry.id   AF-A0A2V9PVN4-F1
#
_cell.length_a   1.000
_cell.length_b   1.000
_cell.length_c   1.000
_cell.angle_alpha   90.00
_cell.angle_beta   90.00
_cell.angle_gamma   90.00
#
_symmetry.space_group_name_H-M   'P 1'
#
loop_
_entity.id
_entity.type
_entity.pdbx_description
1 polymer ?
#
loop_
_entity_poly.entity_id
_entity_poly.type
_entity_poly.pdbx_seq_one_letter_code
_entity_poly.pdbx_strand_id
1 'polypeptide(L)'
;MLLLDEISFPFVLILLVIFVTSGCEVERRKSDAELGLNPQQASGRHIYDQYCDRCHEPYSARKRKGPSLQGVFHREYLSVSGMPANDQHAADIIRFGRDKMPGYSQELTQQQIDDLLAYLHTL
;
A
#
# COMPACT_ATOMS: atom_id res chain seq x y z
N MET A 1 14.77 -52.95 -22.53
CA MET A 1 13.65 -51.98 -22.68
C MET A 1 12.69 -52.09 -21.49
N LEU A 2 13.21 -52.09 -20.24
CA LEU A 2 12.40 -52.16 -19.01
C LEU A 2 13.11 -51.48 -17.81
N LEU A 3 14.14 -50.66 -18.06
CA LEU A 3 14.92 -49.97 -17.01
C LEU A 3 14.92 -48.43 -17.19
N LEU A 4 14.20 -47.91 -18.18
CA LEU A 4 14.08 -46.47 -18.45
C LEU A 4 12.71 -45.90 -18.00
N ASP A 5 11.71 -46.74 -17.74
CA ASP A 5 10.37 -46.32 -17.30
C ASP A 5 10.30 -46.00 -15.79
N GLU A 6 11.05 -46.73 -14.97
CA GLU A 6 11.04 -46.58 -13.49
C GLU A 6 11.71 -45.28 -13.00
N ILE A 7 12.54 -44.65 -13.84
CA ILE A 7 13.24 -43.38 -13.53
C ILE A 7 12.39 -42.17 -13.93
N SER A 8 11.50 -42.34 -14.92
CA SER A 8 10.66 -41.27 -15.46
C SER A 8 9.52 -40.90 -14.51
N PHE A 9 8.88 -41.89 -13.89
CA PHE A 9 7.74 -41.70 -13.00
C PHE A 9 8.04 -40.86 -11.73
N PRO A 10 9.11 -41.14 -10.95
CA PRO A 10 9.42 -40.34 -9.77
C PRO A 10 9.92 -38.94 -10.14
N PHE A 11 10.61 -38.78 -11.27
CA PHE A 11 11.12 -37.47 -11.71
C PHE A 11 10.00 -36.53 -12.13
N VAL A 12 8.98 -37.04 -12.84
CA VAL A 12 7.76 -36.29 -13.19
C VAL A 12 6.98 -35.91 -11.93
N LEU A 13 6.88 -36.81 -10.95
CA LEU A 13 6.16 -36.57 -9.70
C LEU A 13 6.88 -35.54 -8.81
N ILE A 14 8.22 -35.58 -8.75
CA ILE A 14 9.04 -34.59 -8.06
C ILE A 14 8.94 -33.21 -8.73
N LEU A 15 8.96 -33.13 -10.06
CA LEU A 15 8.78 -31.88 -10.80
C LEU A 15 7.37 -31.27 -10.59
N LEU A 16 6.33 -32.11 -10.50
CA LEU A 16 4.96 -31.68 -10.20
C LEU A 16 4.83 -31.08 -8.80
N VAL A 17 5.52 -31.67 -7.80
CA VAL A 17 5.52 -31.18 -6.42
C VAL A 17 6.24 -29.82 -6.31
N ILE A 18 7.37 -29.64 -7.01
CA ILE A 18 8.12 -28.37 -7.00
C ILE A 18 7.32 -27.22 -7.65
N PHE A 19 6.52 -27.53 -8.68
CA PHE A 19 5.63 -26.55 -9.31
C PHE A 19 4.50 -26.10 -8.39
N VAL A 20 3.99 -26.98 -7.51
CA VAL A 20 2.92 -26.65 -6.56
C VAL A 20 3.42 -25.80 -5.39
N THR A 21 4.67 -25.98 -4.95
CA THR A 21 5.23 -25.22 -3.81
C THR A 21 5.82 -23.87 -4.21
N SER A 22 5.90 -23.54 -5.50
CA SER A 22 6.33 -22.22 -5.98
C SER A 22 5.21 -21.18 -5.92
N GLY A 23 4.32 -21.29 -4.94
CA GLY A 23 3.36 -20.24 -4.62
C GLY A 23 4.14 -19.05 -4.07
N CYS A 24 4.20 -17.94 -4.81
CA CYS A 24 4.70 -16.68 -4.28
C CYS A 24 4.00 -16.41 -2.95
N GLU A 25 4.78 -16.16 -1.90
CA GLU A 25 4.27 -15.74 -0.61
C GLU A 25 3.64 -14.35 -0.77
N VAL A 26 2.39 -14.34 -1.20
CA VAL A 26 1.54 -13.16 -1.24
C VAL A 26 1.13 -12.92 0.20
N GLU A 27 1.92 -12.13 0.92
CA GLU A 27 1.53 -11.58 2.22
C GLU A 27 0.15 -10.92 2.06
N ARG A 28 -0.86 -11.56 2.65
CA ARG A 28 -2.23 -11.05 2.62
C ARG A 28 -2.26 -9.73 3.38
N ARG A 29 -2.60 -8.64 2.69
CA ARG A 29 -2.83 -7.35 3.35
C ARG A 29 -3.96 -7.49 4.38
N LYS A 30 -3.76 -6.91 5.57
CA LYS A 30 -4.77 -6.88 6.65
C LYS A 30 -6.10 -6.29 6.14
N SER A 31 -7.21 -6.84 6.59
CA SER A 31 -8.55 -6.28 6.37
C SER A 31 -8.79 -5.01 7.22
N ASP A 32 -9.82 -4.24 6.89
CA ASP A 32 -10.19 -3.05 7.66
C ASP A 32 -10.55 -3.39 9.10
N ALA A 33 -11.19 -4.55 9.32
CA ALA A 33 -11.52 -5.06 10.65
C ALA A 33 -10.25 -5.41 11.45
N GLU A 34 -9.25 -6.04 10.83
CA GLU A 34 -7.96 -6.34 11.48
C GLU A 34 -7.15 -5.07 11.81
N LEU A 35 -7.39 -3.98 11.08
CA LEU A 35 -6.81 -2.66 11.34
C LEU A 35 -7.65 -1.82 12.30
N GLY A 36 -8.84 -2.28 12.70
CA GLY A 36 -9.74 -1.55 13.59
C GLY A 36 -10.28 -0.25 12.98
N LEU A 37 -10.39 -0.18 11.66
CA LEU A 37 -10.83 1.03 10.98
C LEU A 37 -12.33 1.24 11.17
N ASN A 38 -12.71 2.47 11.48
CA ASN A 38 -14.10 2.90 11.37
C ASN A 38 -14.51 3.08 9.89
N PRO A 39 -15.81 3.27 9.57
CA PRO A 39 -16.26 3.40 8.18
C PRO A 39 -15.59 4.53 7.39
N GLN A 40 -15.29 5.65 8.04
CA GLN A 40 -14.63 6.79 7.40
C GLN A 40 -13.18 6.45 7.02
N GLN A 41 -12.44 5.85 7.96
CA GLN A 41 -11.06 5.42 7.75
C GLN A 41 -10.97 4.30 6.71
N ALA A 42 -11.93 3.38 6.68
CA ALA A 42 -12.01 2.34 5.64
C ALA A 42 -12.24 2.98 4.25
N SER A 43 -13.13 3.97 4.15
CA SER A 43 -13.35 4.74 2.92
C SER A 43 -12.07 5.46 2.48
N GLY A 44 -11.36 6.08 3.42
CA GLY A 44 -10.05 6.70 3.18
C GLY A 44 -8.98 5.71 2.72
N ARG A 45 -8.96 4.50 3.28
CA ARG A 45 -8.05 3.44 2.88
C ARG A 45 -8.30 2.98 1.43
N HIS A 46 -9.56 2.86 1.02
CA HIS A 46 -9.87 2.53 -0.37
C HIS A 46 -9.37 3.59 -1.35
N ILE A 47 -9.49 4.87 -0.98
CA ILE A 47 -8.92 5.98 -1.77
C ILE A 47 -7.39 5.87 -1.82
N TYR A 48 -6.75 5.62 -0.67
CA TYR A 48 -5.30 5.43 -0.61
C TYR A 48 -4.82 4.30 -1.53
N ASP A 49 -5.52 3.16 -1.52
CA ASP A 49 -5.18 2.00 -2.33
C ASP A 49 -5.30 2.31 -3.83
N GLN A 50 -6.34 3.06 -4.22
CA GLN A 50 -6.58 3.42 -5.62
C GLN A 50 -5.58 4.46 -6.15
N TYR A 51 -5.23 5.47 -5.34
CA TYR A 51 -4.51 6.66 -5.83
C TYR A 51 -3.09 6.81 -5.27
N CYS A 52 -2.78 6.24 -4.10
CA CYS A 52 -1.58 6.56 -3.34
C CYS A 52 -0.59 5.40 -3.21
N ASP A 53 -1.06 4.14 -3.10
CA ASP A 53 -0.22 2.99 -2.74
C ASP A 53 0.95 2.73 -3.72
N ARG A 54 0.76 3.13 -4.98
CA ARG A 54 1.74 2.89 -6.04
C ARG A 54 3.02 3.67 -5.78
N CYS A 55 2.89 4.79 -5.07
CA CYS A 55 3.97 5.72 -4.80
C CYS A 55 4.35 5.78 -3.31
N HIS A 56 3.44 5.46 -2.41
CA HIS A 56 3.65 5.59 -0.97
C HIS A 56 3.45 4.26 -0.26
N GLU A 57 4.35 3.95 0.67
CA GLU A 57 4.25 2.77 1.52
C GLU A 57 3.60 3.16 2.85
N PRO A 58 2.44 2.58 3.23
CA PRO A 58 1.71 3.00 4.42
C PRO A 58 2.24 2.40 5.73
N TYR A 59 2.83 1.19 5.69
CA TYR A 59 3.09 0.43 6.92
C TYR A 59 4.56 0.08 7.16
N SER A 60 5.46 0.54 6.29
CA SER A 60 6.90 0.35 6.50
C SER A 60 7.69 1.58 6.10
N ALA A 61 8.88 1.73 6.68
CA ALA A 61 9.79 2.84 6.38
C ALA A 61 10.39 2.78 4.96
N ARG A 62 10.11 1.71 4.19
CA ARG A 62 10.60 1.53 2.83
C ARG A 62 10.03 2.63 1.93
N LYS A 63 10.91 3.33 1.22
CA LYS A 63 10.51 4.30 0.20
C LYS A 63 10.13 3.57 -1.09
N ARG A 64 9.15 4.13 -1.80
CA ARG A 64 8.80 3.74 -3.18
C ARG A 64 9.19 4.89 -4.11
N LYS A 65 8.28 5.35 -4.97
CA LYS A 65 8.49 6.57 -5.77
C LYS A 65 8.41 7.83 -4.91
N GLY A 66 7.57 7.80 -3.88
CA GLY A 66 7.44 8.82 -2.84
C GLY A 66 8.01 8.36 -1.49
N PRO A 67 8.03 9.25 -0.49
CA PRO A 67 8.37 8.89 0.88
C PRO A 67 7.38 7.87 1.45
N SER A 68 7.84 7.09 2.44
CA SER A 68 6.94 6.31 3.30
C SER A 68 6.00 7.25 4.06
N LEU A 69 4.76 6.82 4.23
CA LEU A 69 3.74 7.53 5.01
C LEU A 69 3.46 6.87 6.36
N GLN A 70 4.25 5.86 6.73
CA GLN A 70 4.20 5.27 8.06
C GLN A 70 4.45 6.34 9.13
N GLY A 71 3.48 6.51 10.02
CA GLY A 71 3.50 7.52 11.07
C GLY A 71 3.65 8.94 10.55
N VAL A 72 3.04 9.29 9.40
CA VAL A 72 3.23 10.63 8.81
C VAL A 72 2.80 11.76 9.76
N PHE A 73 1.72 11.55 10.52
CA PHE A 73 1.21 12.51 11.50
C PHE A 73 1.74 12.29 12.93
N HIS A 74 2.54 11.24 13.16
CA HIS A 74 3.29 11.08 14.41
C HIS A 74 4.56 11.95 14.47
N ARG A 75 4.89 12.62 13.37
CA ARG A 75 6.04 13.52 13.26
C ARG A 75 5.56 14.96 13.31
N GLU A 76 6.42 15.86 13.77
CA GLU A 76 6.11 17.29 13.78
C GLU A 76 6.13 17.89 12.36
N TYR A 77 6.99 17.36 11.48
CA TYR A 77 7.22 17.88 10.13
C TYR A 77 7.18 16.80 9.04
N LEU A 78 6.66 17.17 7.87
CA LEU A 78 6.66 16.37 6.66
C LEU A 78 8.09 16.18 6.14
N SER A 79 8.49 14.91 5.97
CA SER A 79 9.89 14.53 5.67
C SER A 79 10.52 15.14 4.41
N VAL A 80 9.71 15.58 3.44
CA VAL A 80 10.20 16.13 2.17
C VAL A 80 10.16 17.65 2.16
N SER A 81 9.09 18.27 2.65
CA SER A 81 8.90 19.72 2.57
C SER A 81 9.38 20.47 3.81
N GLY A 82 9.52 19.79 4.96
CA GLY A 82 9.78 20.43 6.25
C GLY A 82 8.60 21.24 6.80
N MET A 83 7.43 21.20 6.14
CA MET A 83 6.22 21.85 6.63
C MET A 83 5.60 21.04 7.78
N PRO A 84 4.81 21.66 8.68
CA PRO A 84 4.13 20.93 9.74
C PRO A 84 3.30 19.76 9.19
N ALA A 85 3.39 18.59 9.83
CA ALA A 85 2.59 17.44 9.45
C ALA A 85 1.19 17.57 10.07
N ASN A 86 0.32 18.31 9.39
CA ASN A 86 -1.07 18.51 9.77
C ASN A 86 -2.02 18.37 8.57
N ASP A 87 -3.32 18.33 8.87
CA ASP A 87 -4.36 18.10 7.86
C ASP A 87 -4.38 19.16 6.79
N GLN A 88 -4.21 20.43 7.15
CA GLN A 88 -4.24 21.51 6.18
C GLN A 88 -3.14 21.33 5.12
N HIS A 89 -1.89 21.12 5.56
CA HIS A 89 -0.78 20.96 4.63
C HIS A 89 -0.85 19.65 3.85
N ALA A 90 -1.29 18.56 4.47
CA ALA A 90 -1.49 17.28 3.79
C ALA A 90 -2.59 17.41 2.71
N ALA A 91 -3.72 18.03 3.05
CA ALA A 91 -4.82 18.28 2.12
C ALA A 91 -4.38 19.15 0.93
N ASP A 92 -3.61 20.20 1.18
CA ASP A 92 -3.10 21.06 0.11
C ASP A 92 -2.16 20.32 -0.84
N ILE A 93 -1.27 19.48 -0.31
CA ILE A 93 -0.40 18.62 -1.11
C ILE A 93 -1.24 17.62 -1.93
N ILE A 94 -2.29 17.04 -1.36
CA ILE A 94 -3.18 16.11 -2.07
C ILE A 94 -3.95 16.84 -3.19
N ARG A 95 -4.46 18.04 -2.94
CA ARG A 95 -5.25 18.81 -3.92
C ARG A 95 -4.40 19.31 -5.09
N PHE A 96 -3.25 19.89 -4.78
CA PHE A 96 -2.45 20.65 -5.74
C PHE A 96 -1.22 19.90 -6.24
N GLY A 97 -0.86 18.79 -5.59
CA GLY A 97 0.36 18.07 -5.86
C GLY A 97 1.58 18.82 -5.33
N ARG A 98 2.74 18.17 -5.44
CA ARG A 98 4.04 18.76 -5.13
C ARG A 98 5.15 18.02 -5.84
N ASP A 99 6.05 18.74 -6.50
CA ASP A 99 7.17 18.18 -7.27
C ASP A 99 6.70 17.13 -8.29
N LYS A 100 6.94 15.85 -8.02
CA LYS A 100 6.54 14.71 -8.87
C LYS A 100 5.24 14.04 -8.43
N MET A 101 4.65 14.49 -7.31
CA MET A 101 3.34 14.02 -6.85
C MET A 101 2.25 14.81 -7.59
N PRO A 102 1.36 14.14 -8.35
CA PRO A 102 0.25 14.80 -9.02
C PRO A 102 -0.76 15.35 -7.99
N GLY A 103 -1.49 16.40 -8.37
CA GLY A 103 -2.62 16.90 -7.61
C GLY A 103 -3.92 16.19 -7.99
N TYR A 104 -4.83 16.06 -7.03
CA TYR A 104 -6.07 15.29 -7.15
C TYR A 104 -7.34 16.14 -7.02
N SER A 105 -7.24 17.46 -7.09
CA SER A 105 -8.41 18.37 -6.96
C SER A 105 -9.51 18.16 -8.01
N GLN A 106 -9.20 17.54 -9.15
CA GLN A 106 -10.19 17.18 -10.18
C GLN A 106 -10.78 15.77 -10.00
N GLU A 107 -10.15 14.93 -9.18
CA GLU A 107 -10.50 13.51 -9.02
C GLU A 107 -11.17 13.21 -7.68
N LEU A 108 -10.81 13.97 -6.63
CA LEU A 108 -11.28 13.77 -5.27
C LEU A 108 -12.12 14.95 -4.81
N THR A 109 -13.31 14.65 -4.31
CA THR A 109 -14.16 15.61 -3.58
C THR A 109 -13.54 15.96 -2.23
N GLN A 110 -14.03 17.04 -1.62
CA GLN A 110 -13.58 17.44 -0.28
C GLN A 110 -13.79 16.32 0.75
N GLN A 111 -14.95 15.66 0.76
CA GLN A 111 -15.24 14.56 1.68
C GLN A 111 -14.27 13.39 1.50
N GLN A 112 -13.92 13.06 0.25
CA GLN A 112 -12.95 11.99 -0.02
C GLN A 112 -11.55 12.34 0.49
N ILE A 113 -11.15 13.62 0.41
CA ILE A 113 -9.88 14.07 1.01
C ILE A 113 -9.95 13.96 2.54
N ASP A 114 -11.07 14.35 3.15
CA ASP A 114 -11.24 14.24 4.61
C ASP A 114 -11.21 12.78 5.09
N ASP A 115 -11.84 11.86 4.35
CA ASP A 115 -11.79 10.43 4.63
C ASP A 115 -10.37 9.87 4.47
N LEU A 116 -9.65 10.29 3.42
CA LEU A 116 -8.25 9.93 3.21
C LEU A 116 -7.37 10.42 4.37
N LEU A 117 -7.54 11.66 4.84
CA LEU A 117 -6.81 12.19 5.99
C LEU A 117 -7.12 11.38 7.26
N ALA A 118 -8.39 11.04 7.50
CA ALA A 118 -8.78 10.21 8.63
C ALA A 118 -8.06 8.85 8.62
N TYR A 119 -7.89 8.23 7.44
CA TYR A 119 -7.08 7.02 7.29
C TYR A 119 -5.59 7.27 7.52
N LEU A 120 -5.02 8.36 7.00
CA LEU A 120 -3.60 8.68 7.19
C LEU A 120 -3.21 8.88 8.67
N HIS A 121 -4.15 9.31 9.52
CA HIS A 121 -3.99 9.36 10.98
C HIS A 121 -3.91 7.99 11.66
N THR A 122 -4.21 6.91 10.95
CA THR A 122 -4.07 5.53 11.46
C THR A 122 -2.71 4.90 11.17
N LEU A 123 -1.87 5.57 10.37
CA LEU A 123 -0.60 5.03 9.85
C LEU A 123 0.60 5.21 10.79
#